data_AF-A0A1M7TN25-F1
#
_entry.id   AF-A0A1M7TN25-F1
#
_cell.length_a   1.000
_cell.length_b   1.000
_cell.length_c   1.000
_cell.angle_alpha   90.00
_cell.angle_beta   90.00
_cell.angle_gamma   90.00
#
_symmetry.space_group_name_H-M   'P 1'
#
loop_
_entity.id
_entity.type
_entity.pdbx_description
1 polymer ?
#
loop_
_entity_poly.entity_id
_entity_poly.type
_entity_poly.pdbx_seq_one_letter_code
_entity_poly.pdbx_strand_id
1 'polypeptide(L)'
;MDEVLIGEVIKPHGVQGEIKVYPITDNPKRFKKLKEVILVQNQEQRRLKVLDAKVHQLEVYLTLEGINTRDKAEAIRGWAIKADRSEVPPLKEGWYYFELEGMQVYERDALLGTLTQVIQTGANDVYLVKGDQGEICVPALKTVVKHVDVAGKRMDVELPPGLIDGEEIR
;
A
#
# COMPACT_ATOMS: atom_id res chain seq x y z
N MET A 1 14.11 -8.34 -7.80
CA MET A 1 12.64 -8.47 -7.79
C MET A 1 12.14 -7.42 -6.82
N ASP A 2 11.16 -6.65 -7.23
CA ASP A 2 10.59 -5.60 -6.38
C ASP A 2 9.51 -6.25 -5.49
N GLU A 3 9.75 -6.28 -4.19
CA GLU A 3 8.90 -6.98 -3.22
C GLU A 3 8.15 -5.97 -2.38
N VAL A 4 6.87 -6.23 -2.20
CA VAL A 4 5.97 -5.28 -1.56
C VAL A 4 5.38 -5.91 -0.31
N LEU A 5 5.44 -5.20 0.82
CA LEU A 5 4.79 -5.61 2.06
C LEU A 5 3.26 -5.50 1.91
N ILE A 6 2.56 -6.61 2.12
CA ILE A 6 1.10 -6.68 1.94
C ILE A 6 0.35 -7.09 3.21
N GLY A 7 1.04 -7.59 4.24
CA GLY A 7 0.41 -7.96 5.50
C GLY A 7 1.34 -8.62 6.51
N GLU A 8 0.75 -9.08 7.61
CA GLU A 8 1.45 -9.79 8.70
C GLU A 8 0.61 -10.99 9.18
N VAL A 9 1.26 -12.10 9.53
CA VAL A 9 0.61 -13.26 10.14
C VAL A 9 0.25 -13.00 11.60
N ILE A 10 -1.03 -12.98 11.94
CA ILE A 10 -1.49 -12.67 13.30
C ILE A 10 -1.60 -13.89 14.19
N LYS A 11 -2.21 -14.96 13.67
CA LYS A 11 -2.45 -16.21 14.41
C LYS A 11 -2.90 -17.34 13.48
N PRO A 12 -2.75 -18.60 13.89
CA PRO A 12 -3.39 -19.72 13.21
C PRO A 12 -4.92 -19.64 13.28
N HIS A 13 -5.56 -20.14 12.24
CA HIS A 13 -6.99 -20.39 12.16
C HIS A 13 -7.26 -21.89 11.95
N GLY A 14 -8.12 -22.46 12.79
CA GLY A 14 -8.40 -23.90 12.75
C GLY A 14 -7.19 -24.79 13.05
N VAL A 15 -7.23 -26.01 12.51
CA VAL A 15 -6.22 -27.08 12.72
C VAL A 15 -5.43 -27.45 11.45
N GLN A 16 -5.91 -27.05 10.27
CA GLN A 16 -5.33 -27.41 8.97
C GLN A 16 -4.22 -26.47 8.49
N GLY A 17 -3.70 -25.62 9.37
CA GLY A 17 -2.62 -24.69 9.04
C GLY A 17 -3.05 -23.40 8.32
N GLU A 18 -4.35 -23.13 8.23
CA GLU A 18 -4.83 -21.82 7.78
C GLU A 18 -4.34 -20.73 8.74
N ILE A 19 -4.02 -19.55 8.20
CA ILE A 19 -3.50 -18.42 8.97
C ILE A 19 -4.41 -17.20 8.82
N LYS A 20 -4.62 -16.48 9.92
CA LYS A 20 -5.22 -15.14 9.90
C LYS A 20 -4.13 -14.11 9.63
N VAL A 21 -4.37 -13.26 8.65
CA VAL A 21 -3.48 -12.20 8.19
C VAL A 21 -4.09 -10.84 8.49
N TYR A 22 -3.26 -9.93 8.99
CA TYR A 22 -3.58 -8.50 9.02
C TYR A 22 -3.18 -7.89 7.67
N PRO A 23 -4.15 -7.44 6.86
CA PRO A 23 -3.85 -6.84 5.56
C PRO A 23 -3.29 -5.42 5.72
N ILE A 24 -2.13 -5.16 5.10
CA ILE A 24 -1.57 -3.81 4.94
C ILE A 24 -1.95 -3.36 3.53
N THR A 25 -3.25 -3.18 3.31
CA THR A 25 -3.84 -2.77 2.03
C THR A 25 -5.26 -2.25 2.26
N ASP A 26 -5.65 -1.26 1.48
CA ASP A 26 -7.00 -0.69 1.43
C ASP A 26 -8.04 -1.68 0.83
N ASN A 27 -7.55 -2.67 0.08
CA ASN A 27 -8.39 -3.65 -0.61
C ASN A 27 -7.94 -5.10 -0.31
N PRO A 28 -8.40 -5.68 0.81
CA PRO A 28 -8.08 -7.06 1.20
C PRO A 28 -8.52 -8.12 0.18
N LYS A 29 -9.50 -7.82 -0.69
CA LYS A 29 -9.95 -8.77 -1.73
C LYS A 29 -8.85 -9.14 -2.73
N ARG A 30 -7.76 -8.35 -2.81
CA ARG A 30 -6.60 -8.65 -3.67
C ARG A 30 -5.89 -9.95 -3.30
N PHE A 31 -5.91 -10.36 -2.03
CA PHE A 31 -5.31 -11.62 -1.58
C PHE A 31 -5.86 -12.84 -2.31
N LYS A 32 -7.11 -12.78 -2.80
CA LYS A 32 -7.74 -13.85 -3.59
C LYS A 32 -7.09 -14.10 -4.95
N LYS A 33 -6.26 -13.18 -5.44
CA LYS A 33 -5.63 -13.26 -6.76
C LYS A 33 -4.15 -13.66 -6.70
N LEU A 34 -3.56 -13.68 -5.51
CA LEU A 34 -2.16 -14.04 -5.31
C LEU A 34 -1.97 -15.53 -5.58
N LYS A 35 -0.92 -15.87 -6.32
CA LYS A 35 -0.52 -17.27 -6.52
C LYS A 35 0.61 -17.65 -5.58
N GLU A 36 1.41 -16.67 -5.19
CA GLU A 36 2.55 -16.85 -4.31
C GLU A 36 2.68 -15.69 -3.33
N VAL A 37 3.25 -15.98 -2.17
CA VAL A 37 3.66 -14.98 -1.17
C VAL A 37 5.05 -15.30 -0.65
N ILE A 38 5.71 -14.28 -0.14
CA ILE A 38 7.03 -14.38 0.50
C ILE A 38 6.83 -14.06 1.98
N LEU A 39 7.03 -15.05 2.84
CA LEU A 39 7.07 -14.86 4.27
C LEU A 39 8.47 -14.39 4.68
N VAL A 40 8.56 -13.33 5.48
CA VAL A 40 9.82 -12.72 5.91
C VAL A 40 9.83 -12.56 7.42
N GLN A 41 10.91 -13.02 8.06
CA GLN A 41 11.22 -12.75 9.46
C GLN A 41 12.72 -12.57 9.61
N ASN A 42 13.16 -11.40 10.07
CA ASN A 42 14.58 -11.03 10.17
C ASN A 42 15.31 -11.24 8.82
N GLN A 43 16.29 -12.15 8.79
CA GLN A 43 17.05 -12.50 7.58
C GLN A 43 16.48 -13.74 6.86
N GLU A 44 15.46 -14.39 7.42
CA GLU A 44 14.85 -15.58 6.82
C GLU A 44 13.70 -15.18 5.88
N GLN A 45 13.69 -15.79 4.69
CA GLN A 45 12.63 -15.63 3.70
C GLN A 45 12.17 -16.98 3.18
N ARG A 46 10.85 -17.15 3.05
CA ARG A 46 10.23 -18.37 2.51
C ARG A 46 9.17 -18.00 1.48
N ARG A 47 9.40 -18.43 0.25
CA ARG A 47 8.46 -18.25 -0.86
C ARG A 47 7.51 -19.46 -0.92
N LEU A 48 6.21 -19.21 -0.77
CA LEU A 48 5.18 -20.25 -0.64
C LEU A 48 3.99 -19.95 -1.55
N LYS A 49 3.46 -21.00 -2.19
CA LYS A 49 2.24 -20.87 -3.01
C LYS A 49 1.01 -20.67 -2.13
N VAL A 50 0.10 -19.83 -2.60
CA VAL A 50 -1.23 -19.63 -2.02
C VAL A 50 -2.16 -20.71 -2.59
N LEU A 51 -2.67 -21.58 -1.71
CA LEU A 51 -3.62 -22.65 -2.07
C LEU A 51 -5.06 -22.16 -2.00
N ASP A 52 -5.37 -21.32 -1.01
CA ASP A 52 -6.69 -20.71 -0.84
C ASP A 52 -6.57 -19.38 -0.09
N ALA A 53 -7.51 -18.47 -0.37
CA ALA A 53 -7.57 -17.15 0.25
C ALA A 53 -9.04 -16.74 0.49
N LYS A 54 -9.39 -16.60 1.76
CA LYS A 54 -10.71 -16.11 2.19
C LYS A 54 -10.59 -14.69 2.72
N VAL A 55 -11.58 -13.88 2.37
CA VAL A 55 -11.65 -12.49 2.81
C VAL A 55 -13.06 -12.24 3.31
N HIS A 56 -13.17 -11.83 4.56
CA HIS A 56 -14.43 -11.48 5.21
C HIS A 56 -14.29 -10.12 5.87
N GLN A 57 -14.99 -9.11 5.34
CA GLN A 57 -14.82 -7.70 5.72
C GLN A 57 -13.35 -7.25 5.59
N LEU A 58 -12.66 -6.98 6.71
CA LEU A 58 -11.25 -6.60 6.78
C LEU A 58 -10.33 -7.76 7.19
N GLU A 59 -10.88 -8.96 7.39
CA GLU A 59 -10.11 -10.14 7.79
C GLU A 59 -9.68 -10.95 6.57
N VAL A 60 -8.41 -11.32 6.54
CA VAL A 60 -7.83 -12.18 5.50
C VAL A 60 -7.39 -13.50 6.14
N TYR A 61 -7.71 -14.59 5.46
CA TYR A 61 -7.28 -15.94 5.83
C TYR A 61 -6.59 -16.59 4.63
N LEU A 62 -5.39 -17.13 4.84
CA LEU A 62 -4.60 -17.79 3.78
C LEU A 62 -4.33 -19.24 4.13
N THR A 63 -4.39 -20.09 3.11
CA THR A 63 -3.85 -21.45 3.14
C THR A 63 -2.62 -21.48 2.25
N LEU A 64 -1.47 -21.87 2.81
CA LEU A 64 -0.18 -21.87 2.12
C LEU A 64 0.34 -23.29 1.92
N GLU A 65 0.99 -23.53 0.78
CA GLU A 65 1.63 -24.81 0.51
C GLU A 65 2.71 -25.09 1.57
N GLY A 66 2.68 -26.29 2.18
CA GLY A 66 3.61 -26.70 3.23
C GLY A 66 3.23 -26.34 4.66
N ILE A 67 2.32 -25.37 4.87
CA ILE A 67 1.77 -24.98 6.18
C ILE A 67 0.42 -25.68 6.40
N ASN A 68 0.47 -26.96 6.76
CA ASN A 68 -0.70 -27.84 6.83
C ASN A 68 -1.08 -28.29 8.25
N THR A 69 -0.44 -27.72 9.27
CA THR A 69 -0.74 -27.99 10.68
C THR A 69 -0.80 -26.69 11.47
N ARG A 70 -1.55 -26.71 12.58
CA ARG A 70 -1.62 -25.59 13.51
C ARG A 70 -0.24 -25.17 14.03
N ASP A 71 0.63 -26.13 14.37
CA ASP A 71 1.97 -25.83 14.90
C ASP A 71 2.86 -25.13 13.87
N LYS A 72 2.79 -25.53 12.60
CA LYS A 72 3.51 -24.86 11.52
C LYS A 72 2.99 -23.44 11.30
N ALA A 73 1.67 -23.26 11.36
CA ALA A 73 1.05 -21.94 11.28
C ALA A 73 1.43 -21.05 12.48
N GLU A 74 1.56 -21.63 13.67
CA GLU A 74 1.98 -20.92 14.88
C GLU A 74 3.45 -20.48 14.79
N ALA A 75 4.32 -21.33 14.24
CA ALA A 75 5.73 -21.02 14.03
C ALA A 75 5.99 -19.81 13.12
N ILE A 76 5.03 -19.47 12.26
CA ILE A 76 5.10 -18.31 11.37
C ILE A 76 4.29 -17.10 11.87
N ARG A 77 3.83 -17.12 13.14
CA ARG A 77 3.20 -15.95 13.76
C ARG A 77 4.17 -14.77 13.78
N GLY A 78 3.67 -13.58 13.42
CA GLY A 78 4.45 -12.35 13.37
C GLY A 78 5.36 -12.23 12.15
N TRP A 79 5.33 -13.20 11.22
CA TRP A 79 6.06 -13.07 9.97
C TRP A 79 5.37 -12.06 9.06
N ALA A 80 6.16 -11.23 8.40
CA ALA A 80 5.68 -10.32 7.38
C ALA A 80 5.34 -11.11 6.11
N ILE A 81 4.29 -10.70 5.40
CA ILE A 81 3.88 -11.25 4.11
C ILE A 81 4.17 -10.21 3.04
N LYS A 82 4.99 -10.59 2.09
CA LYS A 82 5.25 -9.82 0.87
C LYS A 82 4.71 -10.53 -0.36
N ALA A 83 4.50 -9.78 -1.44
CA ALA A 83 4.24 -10.33 -2.76
C ALA A 83 5.20 -9.70 -3.78
N ASP A 84 5.42 -10.41 -4.88
CA ASP A 84 6.08 -9.83 -6.05
C ASP A 84 5.17 -8.73 -6.61
N ARG A 85 5.76 -7.56 -6.94
CA ARG A 85 5.02 -6.43 -7.50
C ARG A 85 4.25 -6.79 -8.77
N SER A 86 4.68 -7.80 -9.52
CA SER A 86 4.00 -8.31 -10.72
C SER A 86 2.75 -9.17 -10.44
N GLU A 87 2.66 -9.81 -9.26
CA GLU A 87 1.50 -10.64 -8.87
C GLU A 87 0.40 -9.84 -8.18
N VAL A 88 0.72 -8.66 -7.67
CA VAL A 88 -0.28 -7.71 -7.18
C VAL A 88 -0.93 -7.08 -8.42
N PRO A 89 -2.26 -7.22 -8.63
CA PRO A 89 -2.93 -6.52 -9.72
C PRO A 89 -2.57 -5.04 -9.61
N PRO A 90 -2.22 -4.35 -10.71
CA PRO A 90 -1.92 -2.93 -10.64
C PRO A 90 -3.08 -2.25 -9.92
N LEU A 91 -2.77 -1.69 -8.74
CA LEU A 91 -3.63 -0.71 -8.11
C LEU A 91 -3.85 0.39 -9.13
N LYS A 92 -5.04 1.00 -9.12
CA LYS A 92 -5.33 2.08 -10.06
C LYS A 92 -4.31 3.24 -10.00
N GLU A 93 -3.47 3.31 -8.96
CA GLU A 93 -2.09 3.83 -8.99
C GLU A 93 -1.22 3.02 -8.00
N GLY A 94 -0.03 2.60 -8.44
CA GLY A 94 0.76 1.50 -7.86
C GLY A 94 1.72 1.86 -6.71
N TRP A 95 1.28 2.62 -5.71
CA TRP A 95 2.11 3.05 -4.57
C TRP A 95 1.36 2.91 -3.24
N TYR A 96 2.07 2.73 -2.14
CA TYR A 96 1.51 2.81 -0.79
C TYR A 96 1.60 4.23 -0.24
N TYR A 97 0.64 4.65 0.57
CA TYR A 97 0.66 6.01 1.15
C TYR A 97 1.94 6.30 1.93
N PHE A 98 2.47 5.32 2.68
CA PHE A 98 3.73 5.47 3.40
C PHE A 98 4.96 5.63 2.48
N GLU A 99 4.86 5.23 1.20
CA GLU A 99 5.92 5.46 0.21
C GLU A 99 5.85 6.86 -0.40
N LEU A 100 4.68 7.51 -0.30
CA LEU A 100 4.44 8.84 -0.86
C LEU A 100 4.76 9.97 0.13
N GLU A 101 4.65 9.70 1.43
CA GLU A 101 5.00 10.67 2.47
C GLU A 101 6.49 11.06 2.40
N GLY A 102 6.74 12.36 2.45
CA GLY A 102 8.08 12.94 2.32
C GLY A 102 8.55 13.11 0.87
N MET A 103 7.71 12.85 -0.14
CA MET A 103 8.03 13.16 -1.54
C MET A 103 7.94 14.66 -1.81
N GLN A 104 8.84 15.16 -2.66
CA GLN A 104 8.79 16.52 -3.18
C GLN A 104 7.79 16.59 -4.33
N VAL A 105 6.83 17.52 -4.23
CA VAL A 105 5.76 17.70 -5.22
C VAL A 105 6.07 18.91 -6.08
N TYR A 106 6.10 18.72 -7.40
CA TYR A 106 6.43 19.75 -8.39
C TYR A 106 5.27 19.99 -9.34
N GLU A 107 5.07 21.25 -9.72
CA GLU A 107 4.32 21.61 -10.92
C GLU A 107 5.32 22.11 -11.96
N ARG A 108 5.52 21.32 -13.02
CA ARG A 108 6.60 21.55 -14.00
C ARG A 108 7.97 21.57 -13.28
N ASP A 109 8.63 22.73 -13.24
CA ASP A 109 9.92 22.93 -12.57
C ASP A 109 9.79 23.63 -11.21
N ALA A 110 8.58 24.04 -10.82
CA ALA A 110 8.32 24.73 -9.56
C ALA A 110 8.04 23.72 -8.44
N LEU A 111 8.80 23.80 -7.34
CA LEU A 111 8.53 23.02 -6.13
C LEU A 111 7.31 23.61 -5.42
N LEU A 112 6.26 22.81 -5.26
CA LEU A 112 5.08 23.17 -4.47
C LEU A 112 5.29 22.90 -2.99
N GLY A 113 6.04 21.85 -2.66
CA GLY A 113 6.35 21.49 -1.28
C GLY A 113 6.61 20.00 -1.07
N THR A 114 6.43 19.55 0.15
CA THR A 114 6.59 18.15 0.54
C THR A 114 5.26 17.52 0.90
N LEU A 115 4.96 16.33 0.37
CA LEU A 115 3.77 15.56 0.74
C LEU A 115 3.90 15.12 2.20
N THR A 116 3.04 15.63 3.08
CA THR A 116 3.05 15.33 4.51
C THR A 116 2.02 14.29 4.92
N GLN A 117 0.92 14.20 4.16
CA GLN A 117 -0.19 13.32 4.51
C GLN A 117 -1.03 12.96 3.29
N VAL A 118 -1.64 11.77 3.31
CA VAL A 118 -2.72 11.39 2.40
C VAL A 118 -4.04 11.32 3.16
N ILE A 119 -5.02 12.11 2.75
CA ILE A 119 -6.37 12.18 3.32
C ILE A 119 -7.31 11.37 2.44
N GLN A 120 -7.95 10.35 3.03
CA GLN A 120 -8.96 9.55 2.35
C GLN A 120 -10.33 10.20 2.51
N THR A 121 -10.92 10.67 1.40
CA THR A 121 -12.24 11.34 1.43
C THR A 121 -13.40 10.43 1.03
N GLY A 122 -13.14 9.13 0.80
CA GLY A 122 -14.13 8.14 0.37
C GLY A 122 -14.47 8.19 -1.13
N ALA A 123 -14.21 9.32 -1.82
CA ALA A 123 -14.36 9.45 -3.27
C ALA A 123 -12.99 9.44 -3.99
N ASN A 124 -12.15 10.43 -3.69
CA ASN A 124 -10.76 10.50 -4.17
C ASN A 124 -9.85 10.90 -3.03
N ASP A 125 -8.64 10.34 -3.00
CA ASP A 125 -7.66 10.74 -2.00
C ASP A 125 -7.18 12.18 -2.26
N VAL A 126 -6.73 12.84 -1.20
CA VAL A 126 -6.17 14.19 -1.25
C VAL A 126 -4.79 14.15 -0.62
N TYR A 127 -3.78 14.64 -1.34
CA TYR A 127 -2.42 14.80 -0.83
C TYR A 127 -2.30 16.17 -0.17
N LEU A 128 -1.91 16.18 1.10
CA LEU A 128 -1.55 17.39 1.80
C LEU A 128 -0.08 17.68 1.52
N VAL A 129 0.19 18.81 0.87
CA VAL A 129 1.52 19.23 0.46
C VAL A 129 1.88 20.48 1.23
N LYS A 130 2.90 20.42 2.07
CA LYS A 130 3.40 21.56 2.83
C LYS A 130 4.47 22.29 2.02
N GLY A 131 4.12 23.48 1.53
CA GLY A 131 5.02 24.41 0.86
C GLY A 131 5.38 25.61 1.74
N ASP A 132 6.20 26.50 1.19
CA ASP A 132 6.64 27.71 1.91
C ASP A 132 5.51 28.72 2.14
N GLN A 133 4.46 28.67 1.31
CA GLN A 133 3.29 29.55 1.41
C GLN A 133 2.13 28.95 2.21
N GLY A 134 2.28 27.74 2.73
CA GLY A 134 1.25 27.03 3.48
C GLY A 134 1.01 25.62 3.00
N GLU A 135 -0.10 25.04 3.47
CA GLU A 135 -0.54 23.70 3.06
C GLU A 135 -1.44 23.77 1.84
N ILE A 136 -1.17 22.90 0.88
CA ILE A 136 -1.89 22.79 -0.40
C ILE A 136 -2.57 21.41 -0.43
N CYS A 137 -3.85 21.40 -0.76
CA CYS A 137 -4.61 20.17 -0.97
C CYS A 137 -4.57 19.80 -2.46
N VAL A 138 -3.82 18.74 -2.80
CA VAL A 138 -3.68 18.24 -4.16
C VAL A 138 -4.57 17.00 -4.35
N PRO A 139 -5.60 17.05 -5.23
CA PRO A 139 -6.40 15.87 -5.53
C PRO A 139 -5.55 14.76 -6.15
N ALA A 140 -5.64 13.54 -5.60
CA ALA A 140 -5.00 12.35 -6.14
C ALA A 140 -5.78 11.81 -7.36
N LEU A 141 -5.87 12.63 -8.41
CA LEU A 141 -6.55 12.33 -9.66
C LEU A 141 -5.54 12.09 -10.78
N LYS A 142 -5.82 11.17 -11.70
CA LYS A 142 -5.01 10.94 -12.91
C LYS A 142 -4.81 12.18 -13.78
N THR A 143 -5.77 13.09 -13.74
CA THR A 143 -5.70 14.35 -14.47
C THR A 143 -4.74 15.34 -13.81
N VAL A 144 -4.45 15.16 -12.53
CA VAL A 144 -3.62 16.03 -11.69
C VAL A 144 -2.23 15.44 -11.50
N VAL A 145 -2.12 14.21 -11.01
CA VAL A 145 -0.84 13.52 -10.77
C VAL A 145 -0.34 12.90 -12.07
N LYS A 146 0.74 13.45 -12.63
CA LYS A 146 1.27 13.08 -13.95
C LYS A 146 2.34 12.02 -13.86
N HIS A 147 3.17 12.11 -12.83
CA HIS A 147 4.31 11.23 -12.66
C HIS A 147 4.67 11.10 -11.18
N VAL A 148 5.12 9.90 -10.80
CA VAL A 148 5.54 9.58 -9.43
C VAL A 148 6.81 8.75 -9.56
N ASP A 149 7.90 9.22 -8.98
CA ASP A 149 9.16 8.52 -8.83
C ASP A 149 9.47 8.39 -7.33
N VAL A 150 9.09 7.27 -6.74
CA VAL A 150 9.35 7.01 -5.31
C VAL A 150 10.83 6.81 -5.02
N ALA A 151 11.61 6.24 -5.95
CA ALA A 151 13.05 6.08 -5.75
C ALA A 151 13.75 7.43 -5.68
N GLY A 152 13.36 8.36 -6.56
CA GLY A 152 13.82 9.75 -6.58
C GLY A 152 13.09 10.69 -5.61
N LYS A 153 12.08 10.22 -4.86
CA LYS A 153 11.19 11.01 -4.01
C LYS A 153 10.59 12.24 -4.69
N ARG A 154 10.18 12.10 -5.95
CA ARG A 154 9.61 13.19 -6.76
C ARG A 154 8.22 12.84 -7.29
N MET A 155 7.28 13.76 -7.15
CA MET A 155 5.93 13.68 -7.70
C MET A 155 5.69 14.91 -8.58
N ASP A 156 5.29 14.70 -9.83
CA ASP A 156 4.94 15.78 -10.75
C ASP A 156 3.43 15.86 -10.92
N VAL A 157 2.89 17.07 -10.73
CA VAL A 157 1.46 17.37 -10.79
C VAL A 157 1.18 18.51 -11.78
N GLU A 158 -0.06 18.58 -12.23
CA GLU A 158 -0.62 19.70 -12.98
C GLU A 158 -1.95 20.07 -12.33
N LEU A 159 -1.95 21.18 -11.61
CA LEU A 159 -3.12 21.60 -10.84
C LEU A 159 -4.13 22.30 -11.76
N PRO A 160 -5.44 22.07 -11.56
CA PRO A 160 -6.44 22.82 -12.30
C PRO A 160 -6.35 24.31 -11.92
N PRO A 161 -6.63 25.23 -12.88
CA PRO A 161 -6.67 26.66 -12.60
C PRO A 161 -7.60 26.96 -11.41
N GLY A 162 -7.15 27.80 -10.46
CA GLY A 162 -7.94 28.18 -9.29
C GLY A 162 -7.77 27.30 -8.04
N LEU A 163 -7.00 26.22 -8.09
CA LEU A 163 -6.80 25.36 -6.90
C LEU A 163 -5.87 25.98 -5.84
N ILE A 164 -4.94 26.82 -6.27
CA ILE A 164 -3.94 27.49 -5.41
C ILE A 164 -4.24 28.98 -5.23
N ASP A 165 -5.34 29.46 -5.83
CA ASP A 165 -5.76 30.84 -5.66
C ASP A 165 -6.27 30.98 -4.23
N GLY A 166 -5.45 31.62 -3.39
CA GLY A 166 -5.72 31.80 -1.98
C GLY A 166 -7.03 32.55 -1.76
N GLU A 167 -8.08 31.81 -1.43
CA GLU A 167 -9.18 32.35 -0.66
C GLU A 167 -9.01 31.86 0.79
N GLU A 168 -8.55 32.78 1.63
CA GLU A 168 -8.65 32.69 3.09
C GLU A 168 -10.09 32.28 3.44
N ILE A 169 -10.26 31.06 3.96
CA ILE A 169 -11.48 30.71 4.68
C ILE A 169 -11.40 31.47 6.02
N ARG A 170 -12.05 32.64 6.07
CA ARG A 170 -12.37 33.36 7.31
C ARG A 170 -13.41 32.62 8.15
#